data_AF-A0A821HP12-F1
#
_entry.id   AF-A0A821HP12-F1
#
_cell.length_a   1.000
_cell.length_b   1.000
_cell.length_c   1.000
_cell.angle_alpha   90.00
_cell.angle_beta   90.00
_cell.angle_gamma   90.00
#
_symmetry.space_group_name_H-M   'P 1'
#
loop_
_entity.id
_entity.type
_entity.pdbx_description
1 polymer ?
#
loop_
_entity_poly.entity_id
_entity_poly.type
_entity_poly.pdbx_seq_one_letter_code
_entity_poly.pdbx_strand_id
1 'polypeptide(L)' 'MWLATNTTAGILVAGGNGAGSASNKLNYPWGVYVDVNGTIYVVDRNNHRVQRWNSGNPKHS' A
#
# COMPACT_ATOMS: atom_id res chain seq x y z
N MET A 1 -32.13 8.89 17.53
CA MET A 1 -31.23 9.45 16.50
C MET A 1 -29.81 9.09 16.89
N TRP A 2 -29.15 8.17 16.18
CA TRP A 2 -27.75 7.83 16.44
C TRP A 2 -26.88 8.59 15.45
N LEU A 3 -25.92 9.37 15.95
CA LEU A 3 -24.92 10.06 15.16
C LEU A 3 -24.01 8.99 14.54
N ALA A 4 -23.94 8.91 13.21
CA ALA A 4 -22.90 8.15 12.55
C ALA A 4 -21.56 8.86 12.83
N THR A 5 -20.67 8.19 13.55
CA THR A 5 -19.30 8.66 13.73
C THR A 5 -18.61 8.56 12.36
N ASN A 6 -18.06 9.67 11.87
CA ASN A 6 -17.21 9.68 10.67
C ASN A 6 -15.87 9.01 11.01
N THR A 7 -15.88 7.70 11.24
CA THR A 7 -14.68 6.91 11.45
C THR A 7 -14.03 6.65 10.09
N THR A 8 -13.01 7.42 9.76
CA THR A 8 -12.13 7.05 8.64
C THR A 8 -11.29 5.86 9.10
N ALA A 9 -11.73 4.64 8.78
CA ALA A 9 -10.90 3.46 8.95
C ALA A 9 -9.71 3.53 7.98
N GLY A 10 -8.49 3.37 8.49
CA GLY A 10 -7.32 3.21 7.63
C GLY A 10 -7.43 1.92 6.82
N ILE A 11 -7.09 1.99 5.52
CA ILE A 11 -7.07 0.84 4.64
C ILE A 11 -5.63 0.40 4.35
N LEU A 12 -5.39 -0.90 4.28
CA LEU A 12 -4.13 -1.45 3.79
C LEU A 12 -4.11 -1.35 2.27
N VAL A 13 -3.13 -0.63 1.71
CA VAL A 13 -3.00 -0.42 0.26
C VAL A 13 -1.77 -1.11 -0.33
N ALA A 14 -0.70 -1.28 0.45
CA ALA A 14 0.54 -1.91 -0.01
C ALA A 14 1.15 -2.82 1.05
N GLY A 15 1.62 -4.00 0.63
CA GLY A 15 2.19 -5.00 1.53
C GLY A 15 1.14 -5.79 2.33
N GLY A 16 1.45 -6.09 3.59
CA GLY A 16 0.58 -6.85 4.51
C GLY A 16 0.57 -8.38 4.31
N ASN A 17 1.14 -8.90 3.22
CA ASN A 17 1.24 -10.34 2.94
C ASN A 17 2.59 -10.96 3.34
N GLY A 18 3.25 -10.37 4.34
CA GLY A 18 4.58 -10.76 4.80
C GLY A 18 5.71 -10.36 3.85
N ALA A 19 6.95 -10.65 4.26
CA ALA A 19 8.14 -10.34 3.46
C ALA A 19 8.24 -11.25 2.24
N GLY A 20 8.66 -10.72 1.08
CA GLY A 20 8.92 -11.52 -0.12
C GLY A 20 9.04 -10.72 -1.41
N SER A 21 9.24 -11.43 -2.53
CA SER A 21 9.46 -10.87 -3.86
C SER A 21 8.23 -10.91 -4.78
N ALA A 22 7.13 -11.53 -4.36
CA ALA A 22 5.86 -11.53 -5.08
C ALA A 22 5.32 -10.08 -5.25
N SER A 23 4.44 -9.86 -6.22
CA SER A 23 3.86 -8.53 -6.52
C SER A 23 2.98 -7.97 -5.42
N ASN A 24 2.45 -8.83 -4.52
CA ASN A 24 1.65 -8.42 -3.37
C ASN A 24 2.47 -8.37 -2.06
N LYS A 25 3.80 -8.49 -2.14
CA LYS A 25 4.73 -8.50 -1.01
C LYS A 25 5.80 -7.42 -1.14
N LEU A 26 6.38 -7.05 0.00
CA LEU A 26 7.51 -6.13 0.11
C LEU A 26 8.65 -6.82 0.84
N ASN A 27 9.88 -6.37 0.64
CA ASN A 27 11.08 -6.85 1.28
C ASN A 27 11.98 -5.66 1.66
N TYR A 28 11.91 -5.29 2.94
CA TYR A 28 12.67 -4.17 3.52
C TYR A 28 12.43 -2.83 2.77
N PRO A 29 11.18 -2.34 2.70
CA PRO A 29 10.89 -1.08 2.02
C PRO A 29 11.53 0.10 2.75
N TRP A 30 12.05 1.07 1.99
CA TRP A 30 12.80 2.22 2.52
C TRP A 30 12.14 3.57 2.32
N GLY A 31 11.22 3.68 1.36
CA GLY A 31 10.59 4.95 1.02
C GLY A 31 9.22 4.74 0.41
N VAL A 32 8.36 5.74 0.60
CA VAL A 32 7.02 5.81 0.03
C VAL A 32 6.79 7.20 -0.56
N TYR A 33 6.17 7.24 -1.74
CA TYR A 33 5.68 8.46 -2.38
C TYR A 33 4.25 8.24 -2.87
N VAL A 34 3.43 9.28 -2.76
CA VAL A 34 2.04 9.26 -3.25
C VAL A 34 1.90 10.41 -4.24
N ASP A 35 1.46 10.10 -5.47
CA ASP A 35 1.22 11.12 -6.48
C ASP A 35 -0.17 11.78 -6.34
N VAL A 36 -0.42 12.79 -7.17
CA VAL A 36 -1.69 13.57 -7.16
C VAL A 36 -2.93 12.72 -7.50
N ASN A 37 -2.75 11.55 -8.13
CA ASN A 37 -3.83 10.61 -8.45
C ASN A 37 -4.03 9.58 -7.34
N GLY A 38 -3.27 9.65 -6.25
CA GLY A 38 -3.31 8.69 -5.16
C GLY A 38 -2.64 7.35 -5.49
N THR A 39 -1.80 7.29 -6.52
CA THR A 39 -0.96 6.13 -6.78
C THR A 39 0.23 6.15 -5.83
N ILE A 40 0.52 5.01 -5.21
CA ILE A 40 1.57 4.84 -4.21
C ILE A 40 2.76 4.13 -4.84
N TYR A 41 3.94 4.68 -4.63
CA TYR A 41 5.21 4.10 -5.06
C TYR A 41 6.03 3.73 -3.83
N VAL A 42 6.45 2.47 -3.75
CA VAL A 42 7.24 1.95 -2.63
C VAL A 42 8.62 1.52 -3.12
N VAL A 43 9.67 2.07 -2.50
CA VAL A 43 11.05 1.65 -2.74
C VAL A 43 11.30 0.36 -1.97
N ASP A 44 11.25 -0.76 -2.67
CA ASP A 44 11.32 -2.11 -2.14
C ASP A 44 12.76 -2.63 -2.18
N ARG A 45 13.58 -2.12 -1.24
CA ARG A 45 15.05 -2.10 -1.34
C ARG A 45 15.66 -3.48 -1.56
N ASN A 46 15.30 -4.48 -0.76
CA ASN A 46 15.95 -5.79 -0.86
C ASN A 46 15.47 -6.60 -2.07
N ASN A 47 14.41 -6.15 -2.74
CA ASN A 47 13.99 -6.68 -4.04
C ASN A 47 14.57 -5.85 -5.20
N HIS A 48 15.39 -4.82 -4.92
CA HIS A 48 15.99 -3.93 -5.92
C HIS A 48 14.98 -3.35 -6.93
N ARG A 49 13.79 -2.98 -6.45
CA ARG A 49 12.70 -2.48 -7.30
C ARG A 49 11.95 -1.32 -6.67
N VAL A 50 11.18 -0.62 -7.50
CA VAL A 50 10.11 0.29 -7.05
C VAL A 50 8.78 -0.34 -7.47
N GLN A 51 7.85 -0.50 -6.53
CA GLN A 51 6.52 -1.05 -6.81
C GLN A 51 5.45 0.04 -6.79
N ARG A 52 4.53 -0.03 -7.75
CA ARG A 52 3.38 0.88 -7.89
C ARG A 52 2.11 0.20 -7.41
N TRP A 53 1.34 0.89 -6.58
CA TRP A 53 0.09 0.44 -5.97
C TRP A 53 -1.01 1.47 -6.17
N ASN A 54 -2.23 1.03 -6.41
CA ASN A 54 -3.38 1.92 -6.59
C ASN A 54 -4.20 1.96 -5.29
N SER A 55 -4.43 3.16 -4.75
CA SER A 55 -5.26 3.36 -3.55
C SER A 55 -6.73 2.93 -3.72
N GLY A 56 -7.21 2.82 -4.96
CA GLY A 56 -8.59 2.48 -5.28
C GLY A 56 -8.91 0.98 -5.42
N ASN A 57 -7.95 0.07 -5.20
CA ASN A 57 -8.23 -1.36 -5.36
C ASN A 57 -7.62 -2.18 -4.22
N PRO A 58 -8.41 -2.57 -3.19
CA PRO A 58 -7.97 -3.51 -2.15
C PRO A 58 -7.58 -4.90 -2.72
N LYS A 59 -7.74 -5.11 -4.03
CA LYS A 59 -7.52 -6.37 -4.73
C LYS A 59 -6.08 -6.53 -5.21
N HIS A 60 -5.17 -6.65 -4.24
CA HIS A 60 -4.09 -7.63 -4.36
C HIS A 60 -4.30 -8.78 -3.37
N SER A 61 -5.58 -9.07 -3.08
CA SER A 61 -6.08 -10.33 -2.53
C SER A 61 -5.69 -11.51 -3.42
#